data_AF-A0A138A7U7-F1
#
_entry.id   AF-A0A138A7U7-F1
#
_cell.length_a   1.000
_cell.length_b   1.000
_cell.length_c   1.000
_cell.angle_alpha   90.00
_cell.angle_beta   90.00
_cell.angle_gamma   90.00
#
_symmetry.space_group_name_H-M   'P 1'
#
loop_
_entity.id
_entity.type
_entity.pdbx_description
1 polymer ?
#
loop_
_entity_poly.entity_id
_entity_poly.type
_entity_poly.pdbx_seq_one_letter_code
_entity_poly.pdbx_strand_id
1 'polypeptide(L)'
;MTRRMLAAAAVLAVPLSFGLSIPAAAERTVPVEDAATAAAVRAIADPTVAVADQIRSIPAGFDYAAAAGPGYAVNPHGECSSVLPLPAEFDAPCKAHDLGYDLLRHADAQGRPLGGWARRLIDDALAHRLSAVCADRPLDRRRGCAEVAGITVLAVRVNTWRQHDGPPRAESVAELTSSWLTGGSRL
;
A
#
# COMPACT_ATOMS: atom_id res chain seq x y z
N MET A 1 -45.33 -7.59 -70.10
CA MET A 1 -43.99 -7.93 -69.55
C MET A 1 -43.38 -6.59 -69.13
N THR A 2 -43.12 -6.24 -67.87
CA THR A 2 -42.42 -6.97 -66.81
C THR A 2 -42.69 -6.25 -65.47
N ARG A 3 -42.86 -7.03 -64.41
CA ARG A 3 -43.05 -6.65 -62.98
C ARG A 3 -41.82 -5.89 -62.42
N ARG A 4 -42.01 -4.82 -61.64
CA ARG A 4 -41.09 -4.33 -60.58
C ARG A 4 -41.93 -3.70 -59.46
N MET A 5 -42.41 -4.53 -58.52
CA MET A 5 -41.88 -4.68 -57.15
C MET A 5 -42.00 -3.42 -56.28
N LEU A 6 -43.09 -3.36 -55.52
CA LEU A 6 -43.26 -2.53 -54.33
C LEU A 6 -42.42 -3.13 -53.20
N ALA A 7 -41.55 -2.35 -52.57
CA ALA A 7 -40.95 -2.68 -51.29
C ALA A 7 -41.33 -1.57 -50.30
N ALA A 8 -42.36 -1.84 -49.49
CA ALA A 8 -42.71 -1.01 -48.35
C ALA A 8 -41.73 -1.30 -47.21
N ALA A 9 -40.91 -0.32 -46.83
CA ALA A 9 -40.05 -0.42 -45.66
C ALA A 9 -40.90 -0.25 -44.39
N ALA A 10 -41.20 -1.36 -43.72
CA ALA A 10 -41.78 -1.35 -42.38
C ALA A 10 -40.66 -1.07 -41.36
N VAL A 11 -40.60 0.16 -40.85
CA VAL A 11 -39.73 0.51 -39.72
C VAL A 11 -40.42 0.02 -38.44
N LEU A 12 -40.00 -1.14 -37.93
CA LEU A 12 -40.35 -1.64 -36.61
C LEU A 12 -39.53 -0.88 -35.56
N ALA A 13 -40.14 0.13 -34.92
CA ALA A 13 -39.57 0.77 -33.75
C ALA A 13 -39.70 -0.19 -32.55
N VAL A 14 -38.59 -0.83 -32.16
CA VAL A 14 -38.50 -1.59 -30.90
C VAL A 14 -38.15 -0.60 -29.78
N PRO A 15 -39.01 -0.38 -28.78
CA PRO A 15 -38.64 0.42 -27.63
C PRO A 15 -37.65 -0.38 -26.78
N LEU A 16 -36.37 0.02 -26.82
CA LEU A 16 -35.36 -0.42 -25.86
C LEU A 16 -35.65 0.25 -24.51
N SER A 17 -36.46 -0.41 -23.68
CA SER A 17 -36.63 -0.05 -22.28
C SER A 17 -35.36 -0.41 -21.51
N PHE A 18 -34.36 0.49 -21.51
CA PHE A 18 -33.27 0.42 -20.55
C PHE A 18 -33.82 0.84 -19.18
N GLY A 19 -34.22 -0.14 -18.38
CA GLY A 19 -34.43 0.07 -16.95
C GLY A 19 -33.09 0.38 -16.30
N LEU A 20 -32.78 1.66 -16.09
CA LEU A 20 -31.71 2.06 -15.16
C LEU A 20 -32.14 1.61 -13.76
N SER A 21 -31.67 0.44 -13.34
CA SER A 21 -31.65 0.08 -11.93
C SER A 21 -30.63 1.01 -11.27
N ILE A 22 -31.10 2.11 -10.70
CA ILE A 22 -30.28 2.93 -9.80
C ILE A 22 -30.03 2.04 -8.58
N PRO A 23 -28.80 1.54 -8.33
CA PRO A 23 -28.54 0.86 -7.08
C PRO A 23 -28.87 1.86 -5.98
N ALA A 24 -29.75 1.46 -5.05
CA ALA A 24 -29.95 2.21 -3.83
C ALA A 24 -28.55 2.50 -3.27
N ALA A 25 -28.22 3.78 -3.10
CA ALA A 25 -26.97 4.18 -2.49
C ALA A 25 -26.97 3.58 -1.08
N ALA A 26 -26.33 2.43 -0.93
CA ALA A 26 -25.96 1.94 0.37
C ALA A 26 -25.18 3.09 1.01
N GLU A 27 -25.67 3.59 2.15
CA GLU A 27 -24.90 4.47 3.02
C GLU A 27 -23.57 3.76 3.25
N ARG A 28 -22.52 4.22 2.57
CA ARG A 28 -21.17 3.77 2.85
C ARG A 28 -20.83 4.37 4.20
N THR A 29 -21.16 3.64 5.26
CA THR A 29 -20.57 3.89 6.57
C THR A 29 -19.06 3.83 6.37
N VAL A 30 -18.39 4.97 6.50
CA VAL A 30 -16.93 5.00 6.48
C VAL A 30 -16.50 4.15 7.67
N PRO A 31 -15.74 3.06 7.47
CA PRO A 31 -15.27 2.25 8.58
C PRO A 31 -14.51 3.14 9.56
N VAL A 32 -14.83 3.01 10.84
CA VAL A 32 -14.13 3.77 11.88
C VAL A 32 -12.70 3.22 11.97
N GLU A 33 -11.73 4.03 11.56
CA GLU A 33 -10.31 3.71 11.64
C GLU A 33 -9.86 3.56 13.10
N ASP A 34 -8.85 2.72 13.34
CA ASP A 34 -8.20 2.63 14.64
C ASP A 34 -7.40 3.92 14.95
N ALA A 35 -7.96 4.79 15.79
CA ALA A 35 -7.38 6.11 16.05
C ALA A 35 -5.97 6.05 16.68
N ALA A 36 -5.72 5.07 17.55
CA ALA A 36 -4.41 4.91 18.22
C ALA A 36 -3.34 4.49 17.20
N THR A 37 -3.65 3.50 16.37
CA THR A 37 -2.78 3.04 15.28
C THR A 37 -2.57 4.12 14.24
N ALA A 38 -3.61 4.88 13.89
CA ALA A 38 -3.50 6.02 12.98
C ALA A 38 -2.55 7.10 13.53
N ALA A 39 -2.58 7.37 14.84
CA ALA A 39 -1.65 8.28 15.49
C ALA A 39 -0.22 7.72 15.47
N ALA A 40 -0.05 6.42 15.76
CA ALA A 40 1.23 5.74 15.70
C ALA A 40 1.87 5.81 14.30
N VAL A 41 1.10 5.49 13.25
CA VAL A 41 1.57 5.58 11.85
C VAL A 41 2.04 6.98 11.50
N ARG A 42 1.32 8.03 11.92
CA ARG A 42 1.76 9.41 11.71
C ARG A 42 3.05 9.71 12.47
N ALA A 43 3.13 9.32 13.74
CA ALA A 43 4.31 9.55 14.57
C ALA A 43 5.55 8.86 14.01
N ILE A 44 5.47 7.58 13.63
CA ILE A 44 6.63 6.84 13.09
C ILE A 44 7.03 7.32 11.70
N ALA A 45 6.16 8.00 10.95
CA ALA A 45 6.47 8.53 9.62
C ALA A 45 7.02 9.96 9.65
N ASP A 46 6.76 10.70 10.72
CA ASP A 46 7.19 12.09 10.88
C ASP A 46 8.65 12.16 11.37
N PRO A 47 9.59 12.69 10.56
CA PRO A 47 10.99 12.78 10.94
C PRO A 47 11.26 13.80 12.06
N THR A 48 10.28 14.63 12.43
CA THR A 48 10.39 15.62 13.50
C THR A 48 10.03 15.06 14.88
N VAL A 49 9.36 13.91 14.93
CA VAL A 49 9.00 13.24 16.18
C VAL A 49 10.20 12.45 16.70
N ALA A 50 10.58 12.67 17.96
CA ALA A 50 11.72 11.97 18.56
C ALA A 50 11.46 10.46 18.62
N VAL A 51 12.50 9.63 18.43
CA VAL A 51 12.37 8.16 18.40
C VAL A 51 11.69 7.58 19.66
N ALA A 52 11.95 8.16 20.83
CA ALA A 52 11.27 7.75 22.07
C ALA A 52 9.75 8.01 22.01
N ASP A 53 9.32 9.10 21.37
CA ASP A 53 7.91 9.46 21.22
C ASP A 53 7.23 8.59 20.16
N GLN A 54 7.95 8.25 19.09
CA GLN A 54 7.51 7.27 18.11
C GLN A 54 7.24 5.91 18.77
N ILE A 55 8.17 5.41 19.59
CA ILE A 55 8.00 4.14 20.32
C ILE A 55 6.83 4.23 21.31
N ARG A 56 6.70 5.34 22.06
CA ARG A 56 5.58 5.56 22.99
C ARG A 56 4.23 5.67 22.30
N SER A 57 4.18 6.03 21.02
CA SER A 57 2.94 6.13 20.26
C SER A 57 2.33 4.79 19.88
N ILE A 58 3.10 3.69 19.96
CA ILE A 58 2.63 2.36 19.58
C ILE A 58 1.48 1.92 20.48
N PRO A 59 0.35 1.44 19.92
CA PRO A 59 -0.81 1.04 20.71
C PRO A 59 -0.50 -0.05 21.73
N ALA A 60 -1.20 0.00 22.86
CA ALA A 60 -1.20 -1.11 23.81
C ALA A 60 -1.75 -2.38 23.15
N GLY A 61 -1.15 -3.53 23.46
CA GLY A 61 -1.52 -4.82 22.85
C GLY A 61 -0.93 -5.07 21.46
N PHE A 62 0.00 -4.22 21.01
CA PHE A 62 0.87 -4.52 19.87
C PHE A 62 1.85 -5.67 20.20
N ASP A 63 2.17 -6.50 19.23
CA ASP A 63 2.75 -7.84 19.44
C ASP A 63 4.18 -7.85 19.99
N TYR A 64 4.91 -6.74 19.85
CA TYR A 64 6.29 -6.61 20.31
C TYR A 64 6.64 -5.18 20.71
N ALA A 65 7.71 -5.02 21.47
CA ALA A 65 8.27 -3.71 21.76
C ALA A 65 9.13 -3.22 20.59
N ALA A 66 8.77 -2.11 19.96
CA ALA A 66 9.64 -1.48 18.97
C ALA A 66 10.95 -1.01 19.61
N ALA A 67 12.02 -1.05 18.82
CA ALA A 67 13.34 -0.59 19.23
C ALA A 67 13.66 0.78 18.62
N ALA A 68 14.64 1.46 19.21
CA ALA A 68 15.18 2.69 18.63
C ALA A 68 16.15 2.36 17.49
N GLY A 69 15.86 2.87 16.30
CA GLY A 69 16.77 2.91 15.16
C GLY A 69 17.48 4.26 15.03
N PRO A 70 18.09 4.55 13.86
CA PRO A 70 18.79 5.80 13.60
C PRO A 70 17.79 6.95 13.35
N GLY A 71 17.22 7.48 14.44
CA GLY A 71 16.28 8.60 14.41
C GLY A 71 14.81 8.22 14.20
N TYR A 72 14.48 6.93 14.18
CA TYR A 72 13.11 6.43 14.04
C TYR A 72 12.91 5.07 14.71
N ALA A 73 11.67 4.73 15.05
CA ALA A 73 11.31 3.44 15.62
C ALA A 73 11.43 2.31 14.58
N VAL A 74 11.81 1.11 15.02
CA VAL A 74 12.00 -0.05 14.15
C VAL A 74 11.39 -1.32 14.75
N ASN A 75 11.01 -2.27 13.89
CA ASN A 75 10.77 -3.65 14.28
C ASN A 75 12.13 -4.33 14.57
N PRO A 76 12.46 -4.71 15.82
CA PRO A 76 13.75 -5.32 16.14
C PRO A 76 13.95 -6.70 15.48
N HIS A 77 12.85 -7.33 15.06
CA HIS A 77 12.83 -8.65 14.42
C HIS A 77 12.53 -8.58 12.92
N GLY A 78 12.35 -7.38 12.37
CA GLY A 78 12.06 -7.17 10.95
C GLY A 78 13.29 -7.45 10.07
N GLU A 79 13.06 -7.52 8.77
CA GLU A 79 14.11 -7.76 7.79
C GLU A 79 13.76 -7.12 6.45
N CYS A 80 14.75 -6.82 5.63
CA CYS A 80 14.49 -6.42 4.25
C CYS A 80 13.93 -7.63 3.47
N SER A 81 12.60 -7.73 3.40
CA SER A 81 11.91 -8.73 2.57
C SER A 81 12.13 -8.43 1.08
N SER A 82 13.25 -8.90 0.53
CA SER A 82 13.64 -8.75 -0.87
C SER A 82 14.18 -10.07 -1.43
N VAL A 83 13.79 -10.40 -2.66
CA VAL A 83 14.29 -11.59 -3.38
C VAL A 83 15.79 -11.48 -3.66
N LEU A 84 16.28 -10.25 -3.82
CA LEU A 84 17.69 -9.97 -4.03
C LEU A 84 18.29 -9.37 -2.75
N PRO A 85 19.53 -9.76 -2.37
CA PRO A 85 20.24 -9.12 -1.27
C PRO A 85 20.30 -7.60 -1.47
N LEU A 86 19.83 -6.86 -0.47
CA LEU A 86 19.94 -5.41 -0.44
C LEU A 86 21.21 -4.99 0.33
N PRO A 87 21.71 -3.75 0.10
CA PRO A 87 22.78 -3.20 0.91
C PRO A 87 22.45 -3.28 2.41
N ALA A 88 23.40 -3.72 3.24
CA ALA A 88 23.19 -3.91 4.67
C ALA A 88 22.72 -2.63 5.38
N GLU A 89 23.08 -1.47 4.86
CA GLU A 89 22.67 -0.18 5.39
C GLU A 89 21.18 0.12 5.20
N PHE A 90 20.47 -0.69 4.39
CA PHE A 90 19.01 -0.59 4.24
C PHE A 90 18.26 -1.35 5.33
N ASP A 91 18.94 -2.13 6.19
CA ASP A 91 18.34 -2.92 7.27
C ASP A 91 17.44 -2.07 8.19
N ALA A 92 17.94 -0.94 8.70
CA ALA A 92 17.16 -0.07 9.58
C ALA A 92 15.93 0.56 8.88
N PRO A 93 16.04 1.15 7.67
CA PRO A 93 14.88 1.59 6.91
C PRO A 93 13.83 0.49 6.67
N CYS A 94 14.25 -0.73 6.31
CA CYS A 94 13.35 -1.85 6.11
C CYS A 94 12.64 -2.24 7.41
N LYS A 95 13.36 -2.36 8.52
CA LYS A 95 12.77 -2.66 9.83
C LYS A 95 11.77 -1.59 10.30
N ALA A 96 11.99 -0.32 9.94
CA ALA A 96 11.04 0.75 10.20
C ALA A 96 9.78 0.64 9.32
N HIS A 97 9.94 0.19 8.07
CA HIS A 97 8.84 -0.07 7.15
C HIS A 97 7.99 -1.26 7.61
N ASP A 98 8.64 -2.35 8.04
CA ASP A 98 7.97 -3.51 8.64
C ASP A 98 7.15 -3.13 9.88
N LEU A 99 7.70 -2.29 10.77
CA LEU A 99 6.96 -1.77 11.91
C LEU A 99 5.67 -1.05 11.48
N GLY A 100 5.75 -0.19 10.47
CA GLY A 100 4.57 0.47 9.93
C GLY A 100 3.55 -0.51 9.35
N TYR A 101 4.02 -1.51 8.63
CA TYR A 101 3.17 -2.57 8.06
C TYR A 101 2.50 -3.43 9.14
N ASP A 102 3.20 -3.74 10.21
CA ASP A 102 2.65 -4.47 11.36
C ASP A 102 1.58 -3.65 12.09
N LEU A 103 1.74 -2.32 12.19
CA LEU A 103 0.67 -1.45 12.69
C LEU A 103 -0.59 -1.53 11.81
N LEU A 104 -0.45 -1.56 10.48
CA LEU A 104 -1.61 -1.75 9.59
C LEU A 104 -2.32 -3.08 9.83
N ARG A 105 -1.55 -4.16 10.02
CA ARG A 105 -2.09 -5.50 10.33
C ARG A 105 -2.77 -5.54 11.69
N HIS A 106 -2.21 -4.85 12.69
CA HIS A 106 -2.79 -4.74 14.02
C HIS A 106 -4.19 -4.11 13.96
N ALA A 107 -4.34 -2.98 13.28
CA ALA A 107 -5.64 -2.32 13.11
C ALA A 107 -6.65 -3.17 12.31
N ASP A 108 -6.18 -3.88 11.28
CA ASP A 108 -7.01 -4.80 10.49
C ASP A 108 -7.52 -5.98 11.33
N ALA A 109 -6.65 -6.59 12.15
CA ALA A 109 -6.99 -7.69 13.05
C ALA A 109 -8.01 -7.30 14.12
N GLN A 110 -8.08 -6.00 14.47
CA GLN A 110 -9.08 -5.44 15.37
C GLN A 110 -10.40 -5.06 14.67
N GLY A 111 -10.52 -5.28 13.37
CA GLY A 111 -11.70 -4.90 12.58
C GLY A 111 -11.83 -3.40 12.33
N ARG A 112 -10.76 -2.62 12.54
CA ARG A 112 -10.71 -1.16 12.36
C ARG A 112 -9.57 -0.74 11.43
N PRO A 113 -9.51 -1.27 10.19
CA PRO A 113 -8.40 -1.02 9.28
C PRO A 113 -8.24 0.47 9.00
N LEU A 114 -6.99 0.90 8.85
CA LEU A 114 -6.70 2.25 8.36
C LEU A 114 -6.94 2.33 6.85
N GLY A 115 -7.31 3.51 6.36
CA GLY A 115 -7.39 3.79 4.94
C GLY A 115 -6.03 3.77 4.25
N GLY A 116 -6.04 3.70 2.91
CA GLY A 116 -4.83 3.59 2.09
C GLY A 116 -3.83 4.75 2.23
N TRP A 117 -4.23 5.86 2.86
CA TRP A 117 -3.32 6.93 3.24
C TRP A 117 -2.18 6.43 4.15
N ALA A 118 -2.48 5.49 5.05
CA ALA A 118 -1.53 5.03 6.06
C ALA A 118 -0.39 4.23 5.41
N ARG A 119 -0.74 3.31 4.51
CA ARG A 119 0.24 2.53 3.74
C ARG A 119 1.12 3.40 2.86
N ARG A 120 0.54 4.36 2.13
CA ARG A 120 1.31 5.30 1.31
C ARG A 120 2.28 6.15 2.14
N LEU A 121 1.84 6.62 3.31
CA LEU A 121 2.68 7.38 4.22
C LEU A 121 3.89 6.56 4.71
N ILE A 122 3.68 5.28 5.03
CA ILE A 122 4.75 4.35 5.42
C ILE A 122 5.73 4.11 4.25
N ASP A 123 5.21 3.90 3.03
CA ASP A 123 6.02 3.70 1.83
C ASP A 123 6.85 4.95 1.46
N ASP A 124 6.28 6.15 1.64
CA ASP A 124 6.98 7.40 1.42
C ASP A 124 8.07 7.63 2.49
N ALA A 125 7.80 7.29 3.76
CA ALA A 125 8.81 7.33 4.81
C ALA A 125 9.98 6.39 4.52
N LEU A 126 9.72 5.19 3.99
CA LEU A 126 10.78 4.28 3.51
C LEU A 126 11.61 4.93 2.40
N ALA A 127 10.95 5.52 1.39
CA ALA A 127 11.64 6.18 0.28
C ALA A 127 12.58 7.31 0.75
N HIS A 128 12.10 8.13 1.70
CA HIS A 128 12.91 9.18 2.31
C HIS A 128 14.11 8.63 3.09
N ARG A 129 13.92 7.58 3.88
CA ARG A 129 15.00 6.95 4.67
C ARG A 129 16.05 6.31 3.79
N LEU A 130 15.65 5.58 2.73
CA LEU A 130 16.60 5.01 1.77
C LEU A 130 17.37 6.11 1.02
N SER A 131 16.70 7.19 0.65
CA SER A 131 17.35 8.35 0.04
C SER A 131 18.40 8.98 0.97
N ALA A 132 18.08 9.14 2.25
CA ALA A 132 19.02 9.65 3.26
C ALA A 132 20.26 8.75 3.41
N VAL A 133 20.07 7.43 3.52
CA VAL A 133 21.18 6.46 3.56
C VAL A 133 22.10 6.59 2.34
N CYS A 134 21.54 6.85 1.16
CA CYS A 134 22.34 7.05 -0.05
C CYS A 134 23.04 8.41 -0.10
N ALA A 135 22.41 9.47 0.42
CA ALA A 135 22.97 10.82 0.45
C ALA A 135 24.28 10.88 1.25
N ASP A 136 24.39 10.09 2.32
CA ASP A 136 25.58 10.03 3.18
C ASP A 136 26.78 9.32 2.52
N ARG A 137 26.60 8.72 1.33
CA ARG A 137 27.68 8.05 0.62
C ARG A 137 28.60 9.02 -0.13
N PRO A 138 29.89 8.62 -0.33
CA PRO A 138 30.77 9.24 -1.31
C PRO A 138 30.15 9.29 -2.71
N LEU A 139 30.51 10.32 -3.49
CA LEU A 139 29.87 10.64 -4.77
C LEU A 139 29.90 9.46 -5.78
N ASP A 140 30.99 8.71 -5.81
CA ASP A 140 31.20 7.55 -6.68
C ASP A 140 30.26 6.37 -6.36
N ARG A 141 29.83 6.23 -5.11
CA ARG A 141 28.92 5.15 -4.65
C ARG A 141 27.47 5.59 -4.48
N ARG A 142 27.22 6.91 -4.45
CA ARG A 142 25.88 7.49 -4.25
C ARG A 142 24.89 7.10 -5.34
N ARG A 143 25.32 7.14 -6.61
CA ARG A 143 24.45 6.83 -7.77
C ARG A 143 23.92 5.40 -7.72
N GLY A 144 24.81 4.41 -7.53
CA GLY A 144 24.40 3.01 -7.44
C GLY A 144 23.47 2.73 -6.26
N CYS A 145 23.72 3.36 -5.10
CA CYS A 145 22.81 3.27 -3.95
C CYS A 145 21.41 3.82 -4.30
N ALA A 146 21.34 5.00 -4.92
CA ALA A 146 20.08 5.63 -5.29
C ALA A 146 19.28 4.80 -6.31
N GLU A 147 19.95 4.12 -7.24
CA GLU A 147 19.31 3.19 -8.18
C GLU A 147 18.67 2.00 -7.46
N VAL A 148 19.39 1.35 -6.55
CA VAL A 148 18.85 0.22 -5.77
C VAL A 148 17.71 0.67 -4.85
N ALA A 149 17.85 1.83 -4.20
CA ALA A 149 16.77 2.43 -3.41
C ALA A 149 15.52 2.68 -4.25
N GLY A 150 15.68 3.24 -5.46
CA GLY A 150 14.57 3.49 -6.39
C GLY A 150 13.84 2.22 -6.81
N ILE A 151 14.58 1.14 -7.10
CA ILE A 151 14.00 -0.18 -7.43
C ILE A 151 13.23 -0.74 -6.23
N THR A 152 13.79 -0.62 -5.02
CA THR A 152 13.16 -1.10 -3.79
C THR A 152 11.82 -0.38 -3.55
N VAL A 153 11.80 0.95 -3.65
CA VAL A 153 10.59 1.77 -3.51
C VAL A 153 9.56 1.43 -4.59
N LEU A 154 10.00 1.24 -5.83
CA LEU A 154 9.11 0.86 -6.94
C LEU A 154 8.43 -0.49 -6.67
N ALA A 155 9.19 -1.49 -6.23
CA ALA A 155 8.64 -2.81 -5.92
C ALA A 155 7.57 -2.74 -4.83
N VAL A 156 7.83 -1.99 -3.76
CA VAL A 156 6.87 -1.76 -2.67
C VAL A 156 5.61 -1.06 -3.18
N ARG A 157 5.75 0.02 -3.95
CA ARG A 157 4.61 0.78 -4.49
C ARG A 157 3.75 -0.04 -5.45
N VAL A 158 4.37 -0.87 -6.29
CA VAL A 158 3.64 -1.82 -7.15
C VAL A 158 2.87 -2.83 -6.30
N ASN A 159 3.47 -3.35 -5.23
CA ASN A 159 2.78 -4.23 -4.30
C ASN A 159 1.60 -3.53 -3.60
N THR A 160 1.79 -2.27 -3.20
CA THR A 160 0.74 -1.43 -2.58
C THR A 160 -0.43 -1.22 -3.53
N TRP A 161 -0.17 -0.86 -4.78
CA TRP A 161 -1.21 -0.76 -5.82
C TRP A 161 -1.95 -2.09 -6.02
N ARG A 162 -1.19 -3.17 -6.15
CA ARG A 162 -1.73 -4.51 -6.42
C ARG A 162 -2.61 -5.03 -5.29
N GLN A 163 -2.29 -4.67 -4.05
CA GLN A 163 -3.07 -4.96 -2.85
C GLN A 163 -4.06 -3.83 -2.48
N HIS A 164 -4.33 -2.92 -3.42
CA HIS A 164 -5.32 -1.84 -3.31
C HIS A 164 -5.14 -0.92 -2.09
N ASP A 165 -3.89 -0.57 -1.78
CA ASP A 165 -3.50 0.23 -0.62
C ASP A 165 -3.89 -0.35 0.76
N GLY A 166 -4.40 -1.58 0.83
CA GLY A 166 -4.80 -2.22 2.07
C GLY A 166 -3.61 -2.68 2.93
N PRO A 167 -3.84 -3.20 4.14
CA PRO A 167 -2.80 -3.83 4.95
C PRO A 167 -2.09 -4.94 4.16
N PRO A 168 -0.76 -5.08 4.28
CA PRO A 168 0.01 -6.07 3.55
C PRO A 168 -0.33 -7.48 4.02
N ARG A 169 -0.72 -8.35 3.07
CA ARG A 169 -1.08 -9.75 3.33
C ARG A 169 -0.07 -10.70 2.71
N ALA A 170 0.09 -11.86 3.33
CA ALA A 170 0.76 -12.98 2.68
C ALA A 170 -0.12 -13.48 1.53
N GLU A 171 0.48 -13.76 0.38
CA GLU A 171 -0.22 -14.26 -0.80
C GLU A 171 0.43 -15.54 -1.29
N SER A 172 -0.42 -16.51 -1.63
CA SER A 172 -0.03 -17.71 -2.34
C SER A 172 0.45 -17.37 -3.76
N VAL A 173 1.22 -18.28 -4.37
CA VAL A 173 1.63 -18.16 -5.77
C VAL A 173 0.43 -17.97 -6.70
N ALA A 174 -0.68 -18.66 -6.41
CA ALA A 174 -1.92 -18.53 -7.18
C ALA A 174 -2.50 -17.10 -7.10
N GLU A 175 -2.57 -16.52 -5.89
CA GLU A 175 -3.06 -15.14 -5.68
C GLU A 175 -2.13 -14.11 -6.34
N LEU A 176 -0.82 -14.30 -6.26
CA LEU A 176 0.13 -13.46 -6.99
C LEU A 176 -0.15 -13.52 -8.49
N THR A 177 -0.26 -14.72 -9.08
CA THR A 177 -0.50 -14.87 -10.52
C THR A 177 -1.83 -14.28 -10.98
N SER A 178 -2.92 -14.49 -10.23
CA SER A 178 -4.24 -13.95 -10.59
C SER A 178 -4.26 -12.43 -10.48
N SER A 179 -3.65 -11.88 -9.43
CA SER A 179 -3.55 -10.44 -9.20
C SER A 179 -2.78 -9.70 -10.30
N TRP A 180 -1.74 -10.34 -10.86
CA TRP A 180 -1.02 -9.82 -12.04
C TRP A 180 -1.87 -9.87 -13.31
N LEU A 181 -2.66 -10.93 -13.51
CA LEU A 181 -3.52 -11.09 -14.69
C LEU A 181 -4.72 -10.13 -14.67
N THR A 182 -5.26 -9.81 -13.50
CA THR A 182 -6.39 -8.88 -13.36
C THR A 182 -5.93 -7.43 -13.17
N GLY A 183 -4.62 -7.17 -13.11
CA GLY A 183 -4.06 -5.83 -12.94
C GLY A 183 -4.53 -5.17 -11.65
N GLY A 184 -4.63 -5.92 -10.56
CA GLY A 184 -5.15 -5.39 -9.29
C GLY A 184 -6.57 -4.86 -9.40
N SER A 185 -7.47 -5.56 -10.12
CA SER A 185 -8.91 -5.31 -10.09
C SER A 185 -9.62 -6.31 -9.17
N ARG A 186 -10.66 -5.84 -8.47
CA ARG A 186 -11.53 -6.69 -7.64
C ARG A 186 -12.36 -7.57 -8.59
N LEU A 187 -12.29 -8.89 -8.43
CA LEU A 187 -13.38 -9.79 -8.83
C LEU A 187 -14.45 -9.76 -7.73
#